data_AF-A0A014MR91-F1
#
_entry.id   AF-A0A014MR91-F1
#
_cell.length_a   1.000
_cell.length_b   1.000
_cell.length_c   1.000
_cell.angle_alpha   90.00
_cell.angle_beta   90.00
_cell.angle_gamma   90.00
#
_symmetry.space_group_name_H-M   'P 1'
#
loop_
_entity.id
_entity.type
_entity.pdbx_description
1 polymer ?
#
loop_
_entity_poly.entity_id
_entity_poly.type
_entity_poly.pdbx_seq_one_letter_code
_entity_poly.pdbx_strand_id
1 'polypeptide(L)'
;MYPWQSGSDGREETPRLHYNPRSGHWLPDHSRLQHHVNSAVAYDVWQYCEASGDTEFLHTEGAEMVLQIARFWGDLADFDGGLGRYRIRGVVGPDEYHDGYPGAPRPGLDDNAYTNVTAAWVLGRALDLARGLPVWRRQELLERLALDEAELARWEEISRRLYVPFHAGVISQFDGYGNLAELDWGAYRATYRDIRCLDRILEAEGDSVNRYRASKQADVLMLGYLFAPEELAALSAHWGTPWTTWSGAAPWSTT
;
A
#
# COMPACT_ATOMS: atom_id res chain seq x y z
N MET A 1 -3.32 10.24 10.12
CA MET A 1 -2.82 9.94 8.76
C MET A 1 -1.60 10.80 8.51
N TYR A 2 -0.45 10.16 8.28
CA TYR A 2 0.75 10.82 7.75
C TYR A 2 0.53 11.23 6.29
N PRO A 3 0.99 12.42 5.89
CA PRO A 3 0.92 12.88 4.51
C PRO A 3 1.95 12.16 3.63
N TRP A 4 1.76 12.21 2.31
CA TRP A 4 2.75 11.67 1.37
C TRP A 4 4.06 12.47 1.38
N GLN A 5 3.95 13.80 1.43
CA GLN A 5 5.09 14.69 1.66
C GLN A 5 4.80 15.55 2.88
N SER A 6 5.72 15.54 3.85
CA SER A 6 5.62 16.33 5.08
C SER A 6 6.73 17.37 5.14
N GLY A 7 6.39 18.56 5.61
CA GLY A 7 7.34 19.60 6.01
C GLY A 7 7.60 19.61 7.51
N SER A 8 7.89 20.80 8.04
CA SER A 8 8.26 21.03 9.45
C SER A 8 7.12 20.88 10.46
N ASP A 9 5.87 20.95 10.03
CA ASP A 9 4.68 20.93 10.91
C ASP A 9 3.80 19.69 10.73
N GLY A 10 4.21 18.73 9.90
CA GLY A 10 3.49 17.46 9.72
C GLY A 10 2.33 17.50 8.72
N ARG A 11 2.04 18.65 8.08
CA ARG A 11 0.93 18.77 7.13
C ARG A 11 1.28 18.21 5.74
N GLU A 12 0.24 17.95 4.95
CA GLU A 12 0.38 17.54 3.54
C GLU A 12 0.94 18.67 2.67
N GLU A 13 2.14 18.45 2.14
CA GLU A 13 2.89 19.36 1.28
C GLU A 13 3.02 18.84 -0.16
N THR A 14 2.41 17.70 -0.50
CA THR A 14 2.43 17.17 -1.86
C THR A 14 1.83 18.19 -2.84
N PRO A 15 2.56 18.54 -3.92
CA PRO A 15 2.04 19.42 -4.95
C PRO A 15 0.72 18.92 -5.53
N ARG A 16 -0.14 19.83 -5.97
CA ARG A 16 -1.39 19.46 -6.67
C ARG A 16 -1.19 19.22 -8.17
N LEU A 17 -0.08 19.73 -8.70
CA LEU A 17 0.28 19.68 -10.11
C LEU A 17 1.76 19.37 -10.24
N HIS A 18 2.12 18.64 -11.30
CA HIS A 18 3.50 18.41 -11.70
C HIS A 18 3.70 18.82 -13.16
N TYR A 19 4.91 19.28 -13.50
CA TYR A 19 5.24 19.72 -14.85
C TYR A 19 5.87 18.57 -15.66
N ASN A 20 5.34 18.31 -16.86
CA ASN A 20 5.99 17.44 -17.83
C ASN A 20 6.84 18.27 -18.80
N PRO A 21 8.19 18.22 -18.71
CA PRO A 21 9.06 18.99 -19.61
C PRO A 21 9.05 18.51 -21.07
N ARG A 22 8.52 17.31 -21.36
CA ARG A 22 8.45 16.80 -22.74
C ARG A 22 7.32 17.42 -23.55
N SER A 23 6.14 17.55 -22.94
CA SER A 23 4.95 18.16 -23.55
C SER A 23 4.84 19.66 -23.24
N GLY A 24 5.42 20.12 -22.13
CA GLY A 24 5.24 21.48 -21.62
C GLY A 24 3.93 21.66 -20.82
N HIS A 25 3.26 20.56 -20.48
CA HIS A 25 1.99 20.60 -19.75
C HIS A 25 2.17 20.53 -18.24
N TRP A 26 1.22 21.12 -17.51
CA TRP A 26 1.01 20.89 -16.09
C TRP A 26 -0.11 19.86 -15.90
N LEU A 27 0.19 18.79 -15.18
CA LEU A 27 -0.68 17.64 -14.99
C LEU A 27 -1.08 17.53 -13.52
N PRO A 28 -2.29 17.03 -13.20
CA PRO A 28 -2.66 16.68 -11.84
C PRO A 28 -1.63 15.76 -11.18
N ASP A 29 -1.32 16.03 -9.91
CA ASP A 29 -0.52 15.15 -9.07
C ASP A 29 -1.43 14.49 -8.03
N HIS A 30 -1.49 13.17 -8.08
CA HIS A 30 -2.33 12.34 -7.23
C HIS A 30 -1.54 11.62 -6.14
N SER A 31 -0.26 11.95 -5.94
CA SER A 31 0.62 11.23 -5.00
C SER A 31 0.13 11.26 -3.56
N ARG A 32 -0.68 12.26 -3.17
CA ARG A 32 -1.37 12.32 -1.86
C ARG A 32 -2.33 11.14 -1.59
N LEU A 33 -2.70 10.37 -2.61
CA LEU A 33 -3.49 9.14 -2.48
C LEU A 33 -2.63 7.93 -2.10
N GLN A 34 -1.31 8.07 -2.01
CA GLN A 34 -0.37 7.06 -1.55
C GLN A 34 -0.42 6.93 -0.03
N HIS A 35 -1.54 6.42 0.46
CA HIS A 35 -1.78 6.25 1.90
C HIS A 35 -0.87 5.20 2.55
N HIS A 36 -0.21 4.36 1.75
CA HIS A 36 0.72 3.32 2.19
C HIS A 36 1.93 3.85 2.97
N VAL A 37 2.25 5.15 2.88
CA VAL A 37 3.22 5.83 3.77
C VAL A 37 2.92 5.59 5.25
N ASN A 38 1.64 5.48 5.61
CA ASN A 38 1.23 5.19 6.99
C ASN A 38 1.67 3.77 7.39
N SER A 39 1.54 2.80 6.49
CA SER A 39 2.05 1.44 6.73
C SER A 39 3.56 1.40 6.84
N ALA A 40 4.28 2.18 6.01
CA ALA A 40 5.73 2.28 6.07
C ALA A 40 6.19 2.83 7.44
N VAL A 41 5.56 3.89 7.95
CA VAL A 41 5.88 4.43 9.28
C VAL A 41 5.64 3.41 10.39
N ALA A 42 4.50 2.71 10.37
CA ALA A 42 4.22 1.65 11.35
C ALA A 42 5.22 0.49 11.25
N TYR A 43 5.61 0.13 10.02
CA TYR A 43 6.62 -0.89 9.77
C TYR A 43 7.98 -0.48 10.34
N ASP A 44 8.42 0.75 10.09
CA ASP A 44 9.71 1.26 10.58
C ASP A 44 9.74 1.33 12.11
N VAL A 45 8.65 1.76 12.76
CA VAL A 45 8.51 1.71 14.23
C VAL A 45 8.70 0.28 14.73
N TRP A 46 8.03 -0.68 14.11
CA TRP A 46 8.12 -2.09 14.51
C TRP A 46 9.54 -2.65 14.32
N GLN A 47 10.13 -2.43 13.15
CA GLN A 47 11.50 -2.91 12.85
C GLN A 47 12.54 -2.27 13.76
N TYR A 48 12.41 -0.97 14.06
CA TYR A 48 13.28 -0.29 15.00
C TYR A 48 13.26 -0.97 16.37
N CYS A 49 12.08 -1.24 16.92
CA CYS A 49 11.92 -1.88 18.23
C CYS A 49 12.46 -3.31 18.24
N GLU A 50 12.18 -4.11 17.20
CA GLU A 50 12.70 -5.48 17.09
C GLU A 50 14.23 -5.51 17.00
N ALA A 51 14.83 -4.59 16.24
CA ALA A 51 16.28 -4.55 16.05
C ALA A 51 17.04 -3.99 17.26
N SER A 52 16.46 -2.99 17.94
CA SER A 52 17.11 -2.30 19.07
C SER A 52 16.80 -2.91 20.44
N GLY A 53 15.66 -3.59 20.58
CA GLY A 53 15.10 -3.98 21.86
C GLY A 53 14.50 -2.82 22.67
N ASP A 54 14.29 -1.65 22.06
CA ASP A 54 13.73 -0.46 22.72
C ASP A 54 12.22 -0.60 22.99
N THR A 55 11.91 -1.37 24.04
CA THR A 55 10.55 -1.57 24.52
C THR A 55 9.95 -0.32 25.18
N GLU A 56 10.79 0.62 25.64
CA GLU A 56 10.30 1.89 26.21
C GLU A 56 9.65 2.73 25.12
N PHE A 57 10.34 2.92 23.99
CA PHE A 57 9.77 3.59 22.82
C PHE A 57 8.53 2.85 22.30
N LEU A 58 8.60 1.52 22.18
CA LEU A 58 7.46 0.73 21.69
C LEU A 58 6.21 0.91 22.56
N HIS A 59 6.35 0.92 23.89
CA HIS A 59 5.22 1.02 24.81
C HIS A 59 4.73 2.47 25.05
N THR A 60 5.44 3.46 24.52
CA THR A 60 5.11 4.88 24.66
C THR A 60 4.66 5.48 23.33
N GLU A 61 5.55 6.19 22.65
CA GLU A 61 5.28 6.91 21.40
C GLU A 61 4.99 5.93 20.24
N GLY A 62 5.74 4.83 20.17
CA GLY A 62 5.56 3.81 19.14
C GLY A 62 4.16 3.19 19.17
N ALA A 63 3.63 2.91 20.37
CA ALA A 63 2.28 2.37 20.51
C ALA A 63 1.21 3.35 20.08
N GLU A 64 1.33 4.62 20.44
CA GLU A 64 0.38 5.63 19.98
C GLU A 64 0.40 5.76 18.45
N MET A 65 1.59 5.80 17.84
CA MET A 65 1.76 5.88 16.39
C MET A 65 1.09 4.69 15.68
N VAL A 66 1.41 3.46 16.09
CA VAL A 66 0.88 2.25 15.46
C VAL A 66 -0.64 2.15 15.64
N LEU A 67 -1.18 2.47 16.83
CA LEU A 67 -2.62 2.45 17.07
C LEU A 67 -3.38 3.51 16.24
N GLN A 68 -2.84 4.72 16.11
CA GLN A 68 -3.48 5.77 15.28
C GLN A 68 -3.40 5.45 13.78
N ILE A 69 -2.33 4.79 13.33
CA ILE A 69 -2.24 4.30 11.95
C ILE A 69 -3.24 3.16 11.72
N ALA A 70 -3.40 2.25 12.68
CA ALA A 70 -4.41 1.19 12.61
C ALA A 70 -5.83 1.75 12.54
N ARG A 71 -6.15 2.77 13.35
CA ARG A 71 -7.42 3.52 13.25
C ARG A 71 -7.64 4.06 11.84
N PHE A 72 -6.63 4.72 11.25
CA PHE A 72 -6.73 5.23 9.89
C PHE A 72 -7.09 4.14 8.87
N TRP A 73 -6.40 2.99 8.91
CA TRP A 73 -6.73 1.88 8.01
C TRP A 73 -8.10 1.28 8.29
N GLY A 74 -8.47 1.15 9.57
CA GLY A 74 -9.79 0.72 9.99
C GLY A 74 -10.88 1.61 9.40
N ASP A 75 -10.75 2.92 9.52
CA ASP A 75 -11.71 3.91 9.02
C ASP A 75 -11.81 3.94 7.50
N LEU A 76 -10.71 3.70 6.79
CA LEU A 76 -10.68 3.70 5.33
C LEU A 76 -11.25 2.40 4.73
N ALA A 77 -11.31 1.30 5.49
CA ALA A 77 -11.80 0.02 4.99
C ALA A 77 -13.33 -0.09 5.03
N ASP A 78 -13.93 -0.37 3.88
CA ASP A 78 -15.37 -0.56 3.72
C ASP A 78 -15.71 -2.02 3.46
N PHE A 79 -16.77 -2.53 4.10
CA PHE A 79 -17.24 -3.89 3.85
C PHE A 79 -18.04 -3.98 2.54
N ASP A 80 -17.61 -4.87 1.65
CA ASP A 80 -18.30 -5.22 0.41
C ASP A 80 -19.07 -6.53 0.62
N GLY A 81 -20.39 -6.41 0.80
CA GLY A 81 -21.27 -7.57 1.04
C GLY A 81 -21.36 -8.54 -0.14
N GLY A 82 -21.04 -8.10 -1.36
CA GLY A 82 -21.00 -8.97 -2.54
C GLY A 82 -19.78 -9.87 -2.54
N LEU A 83 -18.63 -9.37 -2.07
CA LEU A 83 -17.41 -10.17 -1.90
C LEU A 83 -17.34 -10.87 -0.54
N GLY A 84 -18.08 -10.39 0.46
CA GLY A 84 -17.90 -10.80 1.85
C GLY A 84 -16.55 -10.39 2.43
N ARG A 85 -15.97 -9.29 1.92
CA ARG A 85 -14.61 -8.81 2.21
C ARG A 85 -14.59 -7.31 2.46
N TYR A 86 -13.58 -6.85 3.19
CA TYR A 86 -13.28 -5.42 3.30
C TYR A 86 -12.44 -4.97 2.11
N ARG A 87 -12.63 -3.73 1.68
CA ARG A 87 -11.97 -3.12 0.54
C ARG A 87 -11.43 -1.76 0.92
N ILE A 88 -10.24 -1.43 0.41
CA ILE A 88 -9.67 -0.08 0.48
C ILE A 88 -9.66 0.44 -0.96
N ARG A 89 -10.29 1.59 -1.17
CA ARG A 89 -10.59 2.13 -2.50
C ARG A 89 -10.02 3.51 -2.70
N GLY A 90 -9.76 3.88 -3.95
CA GLY A 90 -9.29 5.22 -4.31
C GLY A 90 -7.86 5.54 -3.82
N VAL A 91 -6.98 4.53 -3.74
CA VAL A 91 -5.58 4.68 -3.31
C VAL A 91 -4.61 4.61 -4.48
N VAL A 92 -3.38 5.06 -4.26
CA VAL A 92 -2.26 4.84 -5.18
C VAL A 92 -1.24 3.93 -4.48
N GLY A 93 -0.80 2.88 -5.16
CA GLY A 93 0.21 1.94 -4.64
C GLY A 93 1.63 2.49 -4.77
N PRO A 94 2.66 1.72 -4.35
CA PRO A 94 4.05 2.07 -4.59
C PRO A 94 4.39 2.32 -6.07
N ASP A 95 3.72 1.65 -7.00
CA ASP A 95 3.87 1.92 -8.41
C ASP A 95 3.07 3.16 -8.85
N GLU A 96 3.73 4.31 -8.83
CA GLU A 96 3.14 5.61 -9.14
C GLU A 96 2.77 5.82 -10.62
N TYR A 97 3.10 4.88 -11.52
CA TYR A 97 2.54 4.96 -12.87
C TYR A 97 1.03 4.76 -12.86
N HIS A 98 0.52 3.98 -11.91
CA HIS A 98 -0.91 3.73 -11.81
C HIS A 98 -1.53 4.64 -10.76
N ASP A 99 -2.13 5.74 -11.21
CA ASP A 99 -2.80 6.71 -10.36
C ASP A 99 -4.33 6.75 -10.54
N GLY A 100 -4.86 5.91 -11.44
CA GLY A 100 -6.29 5.74 -11.68
C GLY A 100 -6.59 4.76 -12.81
N TYR A 101 -7.86 4.46 -13.02
CA TYR A 101 -8.30 3.58 -14.11
C TYR A 101 -8.34 4.31 -15.46
N PRO A 102 -8.06 3.64 -16.59
CA PRO A 102 -8.21 4.21 -17.93
C PRO A 102 -9.59 4.84 -18.15
N GLY A 103 -9.62 6.16 -18.38
CA GLY A 103 -10.86 6.90 -18.65
C GLY A 103 -11.78 7.10 -17.44
N ALA A 104 -11.36 6.72 -16.22
CA ALA A 104 -12.16 6.97 -15.04
C ALA A 104 -12.23 8.47 -14.69
N PRO A 105 -13.38 8.95 -14.18
CA PRO A 105 -13.57 10.36 -13.86
C PRO A 105 -12.89 10.78 -12.55
N ARG A 106 -12.44 9.82 -11.74
CA ARG A 106 -11.79 10.04 -10.44
C ARG A 106 -10.47 9.27 -10.38
N PRO A 107 -9.41 9.85 -9.79
CA PRO A 107 -8.16 9.15 -9.54
C PRO A 107 -8.33 8.11 -8.43
N GLY A 108 -7.27 7.31 -8.26
CA GLY A 108 -7.19 6.24 -7.29
C GLY A 108 -7.66 4.90 -7.83
N LEU A 109 -7.05 3.86 -7.30
CA LEU A 109 -7.25 2.46 -7.62
C LEU A 109 -7.92 1.77 -6.45
N ASP A 110 -8.67 0.72 -6.76
CA ASP A 110 -9.29 -0.11 -5.75
C ASP A 110 -8.41 -1.33 -5.47
N ASP A 111 -8.27 -1.67 -4.18
CA ASP A 111 -7.64 -2.89 -3.68
C ASP A 111 -6.20 -3.12 -4.18
N ASN A 112 -5.35 -2.09 -4.12
CA ASN A 112 -3.92 -2.27 -4.33
C ASN A 112 -3.38 -3.31 -3.34
N ALA A 113 -2.75 -4.37 -3.86
CA ALA A 113 -2.34 -5.50 -3.05
C ALA A 113 -1.30 -5.10 -1.99
N TYR A 114 -0.29 -4.30 -2.35
CA TYR A 114 0.68 -3.81 -1.36
C TYR A 114 0.00 -3.07 -0.20
N THR A 115 -0.90 -2.14 -0.54
CA THR A 115 -1.65 -1.34 0.43
C THR A 115 -2.52 -2.22 1.32
N ASN A 116 -3.32 -3.12 0.75
CA ASN A 116 -4.23 -3.96 1.53
C ASN A 116 -3.47 -4.95 2.44
N VAL A 117 -2.39 -5.54 1.95
CA VAL A 117 -1.57 -6.47 2.76
C VAL A 117 -0.87 -5.74 3.90
N THR A 118 -0.25 -4.59 3.64
CA THR A 118 0.42 -3.83 4.69
C THR A 118 -0.56 -3.23 5.69
N ALA A 119 -1.75 -2.78 5.25
CA ALA A 119 -2.83 -2.36 6.14
C ALA A 119 -3.29 -3.50 7.07
N ALA A 120 -3.51 -4.69 6.52
CA ALA A 120 -3.84 -5.89 7.30
C ALA A 120 -2.75 -6.20 8.35
N TRP A 121 -1.48 -6.09 7.96
CA TRP A 121 -0.35 -6.29 8.86
C TRP A 121 -0.34 -5.25 10.00
N VAL A 122 -0.54 -3.96 9.70
CA VAL A 122 -0.57 -2.91 10.74
C VAL A 122 -1.72 -3.14 11.72
N LEU A 123 -2.92 -3.45 11.22
CA LEU A 123 -4.07 -3.76 12.07
C LEU A 123 -3.77 -4.94 13.01
N GLY A 124 -3.13 -6.01 12.49
CA GLY A 124 -2.67 -7.14 13.30
C GLY A 124 -1.66 -6.73 14.37
N ARG A 125 -0.61 -5.98 13.99
CA ARG A 125 0.43 -5.51 14.92
C ARG A 125 -0.09 -4.56 15.98
N ALA A 126 -1.05 -3.71 15.65
CA ALA A 126 -1.72 -2.84 16.61
C ALA A 126 -2.48 -3.65 17.68
N LEU A 127 -3.14 -4.73 17.28
CA LEU A 127 -3.84 -5.64 18.21
C LEU A 127 -2.85 -6.41 19.08
N ASP A 128 -1.77 -6.91 18.52
CA ASP A 128 -0.70 -7.58 19.27
C ASP A 128 -0.07 -6.63 20.29
N LEU A 129 0.22 -5.40 19.88
CA LEU A 129 0.77 -4.37 20.76
C LEU A 129 -0.20 -4.03 21.89
N ALA A 130 -1.47 -3.77 21.56
CA ALA A 130 -2.50 -3.51 22.56
C ALA A 130 -2.59 -4.66 23.57
N ARG A 131 -2.51 -5.93 23.14
CA ARG A 131 -2.52 -7.09 24.04
C ARG A 131 -1.25 -7.23 24.88
N GLY A 132 -0.09 -6.90 24.30
CA GLY A 132 1.22 -7.04 24.92
C GLY A 132 1.57 -5.96 25.95
N LEU A 133 0.90 -4.80 25.89
CA LEU A 133 1.11 -3.71 26.84
C LEU A 133 0.75 -4.12 28.29
N PRO A 134 1.51 -3.61 29.30
CA PRO A 134 1.09 -3.70 30.70
C PRO A 134 -0.33 -3.16 30.87
N VAL A 135 -1.15 -3.82 31.72
CA VAL A 135 -2.59 -3.50 31.86
C VAL A 135 -2.84 -2.01 32.12
N TRP A 136 -2.08 -1.40 33.03
CA TRP A 136 -2.20 0.02 33.37
C TRP A 136 -1.89 0.93 32.16
N ARG A 137 -0.85 0.60 31.38
CA ARG A 137 -0.44 1.37 30.21
C ARG A 137 -1.42 1.22 29.07
N ARG A 138 -1.94 0.00 28.87
CA ARG A 138 -2.99 -0.28 27.90
C ARG A 138 -4.24 0.55 28.20
N GLN A 139 -4.72 0.53 29.44
CA GLN A 139 -5.90 1.31 29.87
C GLN A 139 -5.69 2.81 29.63
N GLU A 140 -4.57 3.36 30.13
CA GLU A 140 -4.22 4.76 29.94
C GLU A 140 -4.18 5.14 28.44
N LEU A 141 -3.54 4.33 27.61
CA LEU A 141 -3.38 4.61 26.19
C LEU A 141 -4.72 4.53 25.44
N LEU A 142 -5.50 3.47 25.66
CA LEU A 142 -6.81 3.32 25.00
C LEU A 142 -7.77 4.43 25.42
N GLU A 143 -7.79 4.82 26.70
CA GLU A 143 -8.59 5.96 27.19
C GLU A 143 -8.15 7.28 26.54
N ARG A 144 -6.84 7.55 26.50
CA ARG A 144 -6.29 8.79 25.90
C ARG A 144 -6.60 8.90 24.41
N LEU A 145 -6.54 7.78 23.69
CA LEU A 145 -6.84 7.74 22.25
C LEU A 145 -8.34 7.56 21.96
N ALA A 146 -9.17 7.43 23.00
CA ALA A 146 -10.59 7.10 22.90
C ALA A 146 -10.85 5.86 22.00
N LEU A 147 -10.06 4.82 22.20
CA LEU A 147 -10.20 3.52 21.53
C LEU A 147 -11.08 2.61 22.40
N ASP A 148 -12.11 2.02 21.79
CA ASP A 148 -12.97 1.04 22.47
C ASP A 148 -12.79 -0.38 21.92
N GLU A 149 -13.34 -1.36 22.66
CA GLU A 149 -13.26 -2.78 22.29
C GLU A 149 -13.96 -3.09 20.95
N ALA A 150 -14.96 -2.29 20.55
CA ALA A 150 -15.67 -2.49 19.29
C ALA A 150 -14.78 -2.08 18.10
N GLU A 151 -14.04 -0.98 18.23
CA GLU A 151 -13.04 -0.54 17.26
C GLU A 151 -11.92 -1.59 17.11
N LEU A 152 -11.38 -2.11 18.22
CA LEU A 152 -10.38 -3.18 18.19
C LEU A 152 -10.94 -4.48 17.57
N ALA A 153 -12.17 -4.86 17.89
CA ALA A 153 -12.81 -6.03 17.29
C ALA A 153 -13.03 -5.86 15.78
N ARG A 154 -13.36 -4.64 15.33
CA ARG A 154 -13.47 -4.31 13.91
C ARG A 154 -12.12 -4.42 13.21
N TRP A 155 -11.03 -3.95 13.83
CA TRP A 155 -9.68 -4.09 13.27
C TRP A 155 -9.29 -5.56 13.07
N GLU A 156 -9.64 -6.43 14.01
CA GLU A 156 -9.40 -7.88 13.90
C GLU A 156 -10.20 -8.49 12.73
N GLU A 157 -11.43 -8.03 12.50
CA GLU A 157 -12.21 -8.50 11.36
C GLU A 157 -11.61 -8.01 10.02
N ILE A 158 -11.24 -6.72 9.94
CA ILE A 158 -10.67 -6.11 8.73
C ILE A 158 -9.34 -6.77 8.39
N SER A 159 -8.43 -6.95 9.35
CA SER A 159 -7.10 -7.53 9.11
C SER A 159 -7.17 -8.92 8.46
N ARG A 160 -8.20 -9.71 8.81
CA ARG A 160 -8.42 -11.06 8.27
C ARG A 160 -9.24 -11.08 6.98
N ARG A 161 -9.94 -10.01 6.64
CA ARG A 161 -10.93 -10.01 5.55
C ARG A 161 -10.72 -8.93 4.50
N LEU A 162 -9.63 -8.18 4.55
CA LEU A 162 -9.22 -7.33 3.44
C LEU A 162 -9.07 -8.16 2.14
N TYR A 163 -9.60 -7.64 1.06
CA TYR A 163 -9.55 -8.25 -0.26
C TYR A 163 -8.17 -8.06 -0.89
N VAL A 164 -7.65 -9.10 -1.55
CA VAL A 164 -6.44 -9.01 -2.37
C VAL A 164 -6.78 -9.57 -3.74
N PRO A 165 -6.66 -8.78 -4.83
CA PRO A 165 -7.06 -9.23 -6.15
C PRO A 165 -6.06 -10.23 -6.75
N PHE A 166 -6.55 -11.13 -7.59
CA PHE A 166 -5.75 -12.11 -8.33
C PHE A 166 -6.09 -12.06 -9.82
N HIS A 167 -5.12 -12.35 -10.67
CA HIS A 167 -5.31 -12.55 -12.10
C HIS A 167 -4.36 -13.64 -12.60
N ALA A 168 -4.84 -14.54 -13.47
CA ALA A 168 -4.05 -15.65 -14.01
C ALA A 168 -3.29 -16.49 -12.95
N GLY A 169 -3.88 -16.68 -11.76
CA GLY A 169 -3.29 -17.45 -10.67
C GLY A 169 -2.19 -16.75 -9.88
N VAL A 170 -1.90 -15.46 -10.16
CA VAL A 170 -0.97 -14.63 -9.39
C VAL A 170 -1.69 -13.44 -8.77
N ILE A 171 -1.07 -12.81 -7.78
CA ILE A 171 -1.59 -11.60 -7.16
C ILE A 171 -1.61 -10.47 -8.20
N SER A 172 -2.75 -9.81 -8.31
CA SER A 172 -2.88 -8.60 -9.10
C SER A 172 -2.39 -7.40 -8.30
N GLN A 173 -1.75 -6.45 -8.97
CA GLN A 173 -1.27 -5.24 -8.31
C GLN A 173 -2.40 -4.41 -7.70
N PHE A 174 -3.54 -4.37 -8.38
CA PHE A 174 -4.79 -3.75 -7.93
C PHE A 174 -5.96 -4.39 -8.70
N ASP A 175 -7.19 -4.10 -8.28
CA ASP A 175 -8.38 -4.66 -8.92
C ASP A 175 -8.44 -4.25 -10.39
N GLY A 176 -8.46 -5.22 -11.31
CA GLY A 176 -8.50 -4.97 -12.76
C GLY A 176 -7.13 -4.79 -13.46
N TYR A 177 -5.99 -4.82 -12.76
CA TYR A 177 -4.66 -4.68 -13.38
C TYR A 177 -4.40 -5.69 -14.52
N GLY A 178 -4.85 -6.94 -14.33
CA GLY A 178 -4.71 -7.99 -15.36
C GLY A 178 -5.44 -7.72 -16.68
N ASN A 179 -6.35 -6.75 -16.73
CA ASN A 179 -7.10 -6.36 -17.92
C ASN A 179 -6.42 -5.25 -18.75
N LEU A 180 -5.33 -4.66 -18.24
CA LEU A 180 -4.58 -3.62 -18.94
C LEU A 180 -3.79 -4.19 -20.14
N ALA A 181 -3.53 -3.34 -21.13
CA ALA A 181 -2.81 -3.72 -22.34
C ALA A 181 -1.33 -4.01 -22.03
N GLU A 182 -0.66 -4.80 -22.88
CA GLU A 182 0.81 -4.83 -22.85
C GLU A 182 1.37 -3.62 -23.61
N LEU A 183 2.43 -3.02 -23.09
CA LEU A 183 3.19 -2.01 -23.82
C LEU A 183 4.11 -2.67 -24.84
N ASP A 184 4.25 -2.07 -26.04
CA ASP A 184 5.28 -2.50 -27.00
C ASP A 184 6.68 -2.03 -26.55
N TRP A 185 7.26 -2.77 -25.60
CA TRP A 185 8.59 -2.49 -25.07
C TRP A 185 9.67 -2.44 -26.13
N GLY A 186 9.54 -3.23 -27.20
CA GLY A 186 10.48 -3.27 -28.31
C GLY A 186 10.50 -1.95 -29.07
N ALA A 187 9.31 -1.46 -29.46
CA ALA A 187 9.17 -0.18 -30.14
C ALA A 187 9.66 1.00 -29.29
N TYR A 188 9.30 1.04 -28.00
CA TYR A 188 9.73 2.13 -27.12
C TYR A 188 11.24 2.12 -26.88
N ARG A 189 11.87 0.94 -26.69
CA ARG A 189 13.33 0.84 -26.53
C ARG A 189 14.10 1.17 -27.81
N ALA A 190 13.51 0.96 -28.98
CA ALA A 190 14.11 1.34 -30.26
C ALA A 190 14.01 2.85 -30.54
N THR A 191 12.90 3.47 -30.12
CA THR A 191 12.61 4.89 -30.38
C THR A 191 13.29 5.80 -29.36
N TYR A 192 13.29 5.40 -28.09
CA TYR A 192 13.79 6.20 -26.98
C TYR A 192 15.09 5.63 -26.43
N ARG A 193 16.12 6.48 -26.36
CA ARG A 193 17.38 6.14 -25.69
C ARG A 193 17.19 5.82 -24.20
N ASP A 194 16.19 6.44 -23.58
CA ASP A 194 15.90 6.33 -22.15
C ASP A 194 14.38 6.39 -21.92
N ILE A 195 13.87 5.34 -21.26
CA ILE A 195 12.44 5.15 -20.96
C ILE A 195 12.13 5.25 -19.46
N ARG A 196 13.06 5.75 -18.62
CA ARG A 196 12.87 5.86 -17.16
C ARG A 196 11.69 6.74 -16.73
N CYS A 197 11.25 7.67 -17.58
CA CYS A 197 10.05 8.49 -17.34
C CYS A 197 9.00 8.16 -18.40
N LEU A 198 8.55 6.90 -18.40
CA LEU A 198 7.60 6.38 -19.37
C LEU A 198 6.26 7.12 -19.32
N ASP A 199 5.80 7.46 -18.12
CA ASP A 199 4.66 8.33 -17.84
C ASP A 199 4.70 9.63 -18.66
N ARG A 200 5.85 10.32 -18.65
CA ARG A 200 6.05 11.59 -19.35
C ARG A 200 6.17 11.42 -20.87
N ILE A 201 6.68 10.29 -21.31
CA ILE A 201 6.77 9.96 -22.74
C ILE A 201 5.37 9.74 -23.29
N LEU A 202 4.60 8.84 -22.66
CA LEU A 202 3.25 8.50 -23.07
C LEU A 202 2.33 9.72 -23.03
N GLU A 203 2.40 10.55 -21.98
CA GLU A 203 1.59 11.78 -21.94
C GLU A 203 1.91 12.74 -23.09
N ALA A 204 3.18 12.90 -23.46
CA ALA A 204 3.56 13.75 -24.58
C ALA A 204 3.09 13.20 -25.94
N GLU A 205 2.79 11.91 -26.02
CA GLU A 205 2.20 11.23 -27.17
C GLU A 205 0.66 11.25 -27.15
N GLY A 206 0.05 11.86 -26.12
CA GLY A 206 -1.41 11.88 -25.93
C GLY A 206 -1.97 10.56 -25.38
N ASP A 207 -1.12 9.75 -24.76
CA ASP A 207 -1.46 8.47 -24.16
C ASP A 207 -1.25 8.50 -22.63
N SER A 208 -1.54 7.39 -21.93
CA SER A 208 -1.38 7.29 -20.49
C SER A 208 -0.85 5.92 -20.07
N VAL A 209 0.12 5.93 -19.16
CA VAL A 209 0.71 4.69 -18.62
C VAL A 209 -0.31 3.83 -17.86
N ASN A 210 -1.39 4.43 -17.32
CA ASN A 210 -2.52 3.73 -16.68
C ASN A 210 -3.18 2.66 -17.56
N ARG A 211 -2.97 2.71 -18.89
CA ARG A 211 -3.55 1.77 -19.86
C ARG A 211 -2.76 0.47 -20.00
N TYR A 212 -1.56 0.42 -19.44
CA TYR A 212 -0.59 -0.64 -19.71
C TYR A 212 -0.17 -1.38 -18.45
N ARG A 213 0.18 -2.66 -18.59
CA ARG A 213 0.85 -3.46 -17.55
C ARG A 213 2.32 -3.07 -17.43
N ALA A 214 2.57 -1.82 -17.07
CA ALA A 214 3.89 -1.23 -16.96
C ALA A 214 4.09 -0.64 -15.56
N SER A 215 5.17 -1.02 -14.89
CA SER A 215 5.41 -0.61 -13.51
C SER A 215 6.65 0.27 -13.38
N LYS A 216 6.56 1.33 -12.58
CA LYS A 216 7.65 2.26 -12.27
C LYS A 216 8.69 1.60 -11.36
N GLN A 217 8.22 0.84 -10.38
CA GLN A 217 9.01 0.26 -9.30
C GLN A 217 8.27 -0.92 -8.66
N ALA A 218 8.93 -1.66 -7.75
CA ALA A 218 8.31 -2.81 -7.09
C ALA A 218 7.07 -2.41 -6.27
N ASP A 219 5.94 -3.09 -6.52
CA ASP A 219 4.68 -2.95 -5.77
C ASP A 219 4.35 -4.28 -5.07
N VAL A 220 3.74 -5.25 -5.77
CA VAL A 220 3.48 -6.60 -5.23
C VAL A 220 4.77 -7.29 -4.78
N LEU A 221 5.85 -7.12 -5.54
CA LEU A 221 7.15 -7.72 -5.22
C LEU A 221 7.76 -7.15 -3.93
N MET A 222 7.39 -5.92 -3.55
CA MET A 222 7.86 -5.30 -2.32
C MET A 222 7.36 -6.06 -1.08
N LEU A 223 6.21 -6.74 -1.17
CA LEU A 223 5.70 -7.58 -0.08
C LEU A 223 6.65 -8.74 0.25
N GLY A 224 7.25 -9.36 -0.76
CA GLY A 224 8.22 -10.44 -0.57
C GLY A 224 9.58 -9.96 -0.06
N TYR A 225 9.85 -8.66 -0.16
CA TYR A 225 11.04 -8.04 0.45
C TYR A 225 10.80 -7.68 1.92
N LEU A 226 9.62 -7.15 2.24
CA LEU A 226 9.28 -6.72 3.60
C LEU A 226 8.99 -7.88 4.55
N PHE A 227 8.32 -8.93 4.08
CA PHE A 227 7.85 -10.00 4.93
C PHE A 227 8.56 -11.31 4.64
N ALA A 228 8.97 -12.00 5.70
CA ALA A 228 9.45 -13.37 5.57
C ALA A 228 8.34 -14.25 4.95
N PRO A 229 8.67 -15.30 4.17
CA PRO A 229 7.66 -16.14 3.53
C PRO A 229 6.61 -16.71 4.50
N GLU A 230 7.01 -17.04 5.72
CA GLU A 230 6.10 -17.54 6.76
C GLU A 230 5.12 -16.47 7.26
N GLU A 231 5.57 -15.23 7.44
CA GLU A 231 4.71 -14.10 7.84
C GLU A 231 3.73 -13.76 6.73
N LEU A 232 4.18 -13.75 5.48
CA LEU A 232 3.34 -13.50 4.32
C LEU A 232 2.32 -14.63 4.09
N ALA A 233 2.70 -15.88 4.36
CA ALA A 233 1.79 -17.02 4.37
C ALA A 233 0.73 -16.89 5.47
N ALA A 234 1.11 -16.41 6.66
CA ALA A 234 0.18 -16.17 7.76
C ALA A 234 -0.82 -15.05 7.44
N LEU A 235 -0.34 -13.92 6.92
CA LEU A 235 -1.19 -12.80 6.48
C LEU A 235 -2.18 -13.25 5.38
N SER A 236 -1.71 -14.11 4.48
CA SER A 236 -2.51 -14.55 3.34
C SER A 236 -3.44 -15.73 3.60
N ALA A 237 -3.36 -16.37 4.77
CA ALA A 237 -4.16 -17.54 5.12
C ALA A 237 -5.67 -17.32 4.96
N HIS A 238 -6.12 -16.06 5.00
CA HIS A 238 -7.53 -15.69 4.92
C HIS A 238 -7.97 -15.10 3.57
N TRP A 239 -7.05 -14.91 2.61
CA TRP A 239 -7.33 -14.26 1.32
C TRP A 239 -7.90 -15.22 0.25
N GLY A 240 -8.14 -16.49 0.59
CA GLY A 240 -8.88 -17.43 -0.25
C GLY A 240 -8.07 -18.18 -1.30
N THR A 241 -6.78 -17.87 -1.46
CA THR A 241 -5.82 -18.69 -2.22
C THR A 241 -4.53 -18.80 -1.40
N PRO A 242 -4.00 -20.01 -1.12
CA PRO A 242 -2.73 -20.13 -0.43
C PRO A 242 -1.63 -19.47 -1.26
N TRP A 243 -0.81 -18.62 -0.63
CA TRP A 243 0.48 -18.23 -1.21
C TRP A 243 1.33 -19.50 -1.33
N THR A 244 1.29 -20.16 -2.48
CA THR A 244 2.31 -21.15 -2.82
C THR A 244 3.60 -20.39 -3.02
N THR A 245 4.58 -20.73 -2.19
CA THR A 245 5.92 -20.15 -2.11
C THR A 245 6.43 -19.65 -3.45
N TRP A 246 7.02 -18.45 -3.42
CA TRP A 246 7.84 -17.90 -4.49
C TRP A 246 8.96 -18.92 -4.78
N SER A 247 8.74 -19.84 -5.73
CA SER A 247 9.82 -20.65 -6.27
C SER A 247 10.69 -19.66 -7.02
N GLY A 248 11.85 -19.31 -6.49
CA GLY A 248 12.76 -18.27 -6.98
C GLY A 248 13.36 -18.51 -8.37
N ALA A 249 12.63 -19.16 -9.26
CA ALA A 249 12.90 -19.29 -10.67
C ALA A 249 12.01 -18.31 -11.46
N ALA A 250 12.16 -17.01 -11.21
CA ALA A 250 11.79 -16.01 -12.22
C ALA A 250 13.05 -15.74 -13.07
N PRO A 251 12.98 -15.70 -14.43
CA PRO A 251 14.15 -15.75 -15.30
C PRO A 251 14.99 -14.45 -15.38
N TRP A 252 14.75 -13.49 -14.48
CA TRP A 252 15.19 -12.11 -14.68
C TRP A 252 16.56 -11.77 -14.08
N SER A 253 17.40 -12.78 -13.84
CA SER A 253 18.81 -12.60 -13.50
C SER A 253 19.71 -13.31 -14.50
N THR A 254 19.71 -12.85 -15.75
CA THR A 254 20.89 -12.79 -16.65
C THR A 254 20.41 -12.34 -18.03
N THR A 255 20.67 -11.08 -18.38
CA THR A 255 21.36 -10.58 -19.59
C THR A 255 21.28 -9.05 -19.61
#